data_AF-A0A645IH33-F1
#
_entry.id   AF-A0A645IH33-F1
#
_cell.length_a   1.000
_cell.length_b   1.000
_cell.length_c   1.000
_cell.angle_alpha   90.00
_cell.angle_beta   90.00
_cell.angle_gamma   90.00
#
_symmetry.space_group_name_H-M   'P 1'
#
loop_
_entity.id
_entity.type
_entity.pdbx_description
1 polymer ?
#
loop_
_entity_poly.entity_id
_entity_poly.type
_entity_poly.pdbx_seq_one_letter_code
_entity_poly.pdbx_strand_id
1 'polypeptide(L)' 'MFVFHAGTRREQDRLVTSGGRVLGVSALGADAKAARSAAYTAAENIRFERAFCRSDIGSKAIAETEQGEN' A
#
# COMPACT_ATOMS: atom_id res chain seq x y z
N MET A 1 -0.13 7.54 -7.88
CA MET A 1 -0.05 7.03 -6.50
C MET A 1 -1.21 7.62 -5.73
N PHE A 2 -1.91 6.81 -4.95
CA PHE A 2 -3.09 7.21 -4.20
C PHE A 2 -3.02 6.67 -2.77
N VAL A 3 -3.41 7.49 -1.81
CA VAL A 3 -3.55 7.11 -0.40
C VAL A 3 -5.00 7.34 0.00
N PHE A 4 -5.68 6.25 0.32
CA PHE A 4 -7.07 6.25 0.73
C PHE A 4 -7.14 6.20 2.26
N HIS A 5 -7.94 7.11 2.83
CA HIS A 5 -8.24 7.10 4.25
C HIS A 5 -9.24 5.98 4.58
N ALA A 6 -8.95 5.21 5.62
CA ALA A 6 -9.89 4.27 6.21
C ALA A 6 -10.12 4.65 7.69
N GLY A 7 -9.51 3.95 8.64
CA GLY A 7 -9.56 4.26 10.06
C GLY A 7 -8.67 5.45 10.43
N THR A 8 -8.98 6.63 9.91
CA THR A 8 -8.32 7.89 10.28
C THR A 8 -9.34 8.93 10.73
N ARG A 9 -8.95 9.81 11.65
CA ARG A 9 -9.74 10.97 12.07
C ARG A 9 -8.88 12.22 12.00
N ARG A 10 -9.51 13.37 11.71
CA ARG A 10 -8.88 14.68 11.82
C ARG A 10 -9.03 15.20 13.26
N GLU A 11 -7.93 15.52 13.91
CA GLU A 11 -7.90 16.20 15.20
C GLU A 11 -7.15 17.53 15.01
N GLN A 12 -7.91 18.62 14.90
CA GLN A 12 -7.37 19.94 14.53
C GLN A 12 -6.58 19.85 13.20
N ASP A 13 -5.28 20.13 13.25
CA ASP A 13 -4.36 20.07 12.11
C ASP A 13 -3.63 18.74 11.96
N ARG A 14 -3.97 17.74 12.79
CA ARG A 14 -3.36 16.41 12.75
C ARG A 14 -4.32 15.39 12.16
N LEU A 15 -3.74 14.42 11.48
CA LEU A 15 -4.40 13.18 11.10
C LEU A 15 -3.97 12.09 12.07
N VAL A 16 -4.93 11.46 12.75
CA VAL A 16 -4.68 10.41 13.73
C VAL A 16 -5.32 9.08 13.31
N THR A 17 -4.82 7.98 13.87
CA THR A 17 -5.43 6.65 13.68
C THR A 17 -6.75 6.56 14.45
N SER A 18 -7.74 5.85 13.88
CA SER A 18 -9.10 5.73 14.42
C SER A 18 -9.76 4.41 14.01
N GLY A 19 -8.98 3.33 13.88
CA GLY A 19 -9.48 2.00 13.53
C GLY A 19 -8.35 1.00 13.27
N GLY A 20 -8.69 -0.27 13.07
CA GLY A 20 -7.70 -1.34 12.84
C GLY A 20 -7.00 -1.26 11.48
N ARG A 21 -7.73 -0.92 10.40
CA ARG A 21 -7.16 -0.64 9.07
C ARG A 21 -7.14 0.88 8.87
N VAL A 22 -5.96 1.46 8.74
CA VAL A 22 -5.79 2.92 8.80
C VAL A 22 -5.79 3.56 7.40
N LEU A 23 -4.94 3.07 6.50
CA LEU A 23 -4.77 3.61 5.14
C LEU A 23 -4.77 2.48 4.11
N GLY A 24 -5.24 2.78 2.90
CA GLY A 24 -5.01 1.98 1.70
C GLY A 24 -4.04 2.70 0.78
N VAL A 25 -2.87 2.12 0.51
CA VAL A 25 -1.88 2.68 -0.43
C VAL A 25 -1.97 1.93 -1.74
N SER A 26 -2.11 2.66 -2.84
CA SER A 26 -2.23 2.08 -4.18
C SER A 26 -1.41 2.87 -5.20
N ALA A 27 -0.89 2.17 -6.19
CA ALA A 27 -0.15 2.77 -7.29
C ALA A 27 -0.54 2.11 -8.61
N LEU A 28 -0.34 2.85 -9.69
CA LEU A 28 -0.40 2.34 -11.05
C LEU A 28 1.05 2.20 -11.55
N GLY A 29 1.27 1.23 -12.41
CA GLY A 29 2.55 0.96 -13.07
C GLY A 29 2.31 0.34 -14.44
N ALA A 30 3.36 0.19 -15.24
CA ALA A 30 3.28 -0.45 -16.56
C ALA A 30 2.80 -1.91 -16.48
N ASP A 31 3.07 -2.57 -15.36
CA ASP A 31 2.64 -3.92 -15.03
C ASP A 31 2.36 -4.05 -13.52
N ALA A 32 1.94 -5.24 -13.09
CA ALA A 32 1.65 -5.53 -11.69
C ALA A 32 2.88 -5.41 -10.77
N LYS A 33 4.09 -5.70 -11.28
CA LYS A 33 5.35 -5.65 -10.52
C LYS A 33 5.77 -4.22 -10.24
N ALA A 34 5.71 -3.35 -11.24
CA ALA A 34 5.94 -1.92 -11.15
C ALA A 34 4.91 -1.25 -10.25
N ALA A 35 3.62 -1.58 -10.41
CA ALA A 35 2.55 -1.06 -9.54
C ALA A 35 2.76 -1.46 -8.07
N ARG A 36 3.11 -2.73 -7.82
CA ARG A 36 3.41 -3.24 -6.48
C ARG A 36 4.61 -2.54 -5.86
N SER A 37 5.72 -2.43 -6.59
CA SER A 37 6.93 -1.74 -6.12
C SER A 37 6.63 -0.29 -5.73
N ALA A 38 5.93 0.45 -6.59
CA ALA A 38 5.56 1.83 -6.32
C ALA A 38 4.64 1.98 -5.10
N ALA A 39 3.69 1.06 -4.90
CA ALA A 39 2.81 1.07 -3.73
C ALA A 39 3.59 0.83 -2.42
N TYR A 40 4.55 -0.10 -2.40
CA TYR A 40 5.37 -0.36 -1.22
C TYR A 40 6.33 0.79 -0.91
N THR A 41 7.01 1.36 -1.90
CA THR A 41 7.86 2.54 -1.72
C THR A 41 7.06 3.72 -1.16
N ALA A 42 5.82 3.92 -1.62
CA ALA A 42 4.92 4.92 -1.05
C ALA A 42 4.57 4.64 0.42
N ALA A 43 4.22 3.39 0.74
CA ALA A 43 3.88 2.98 2.11
C ALA A 43 5.06 3.13 3.09
N GLU A 44 6.31 2.98 2.62
CA GLU A 44 7.52 3.20 3.41
C GLU A 44 7.68 4.64 3.89
N ASN A 45 7.09 5.61 3.20
CA ASN A 45 7.15 7.02 3.61
C ASN A 45 6.13 7.36 4.71
N ILE A 46 5.25 6.43 5.07
CA ILE A 46 4.21 6.63 6.08
C ILE A 46 4.64 5.93 7.36
N ARG A 47 4.73 6.69 8.46
CA ARG A 47 5.19 6.21 9.77
C ARG A 47 4.27 6.71 10.87
N PHE A 48 3.86 5.79 11.74
CA PHE A 48 3.18 6.05 13.00
C PHE A 48 3.37 4.83 13.91
N GLU A 49 3.04 4.98 15.19
CA GLU A 49 3.20 3.91 16.17
C GLU A 49 2.46 2.64 15.73
N ARG A 50 3.17 1.51 15.73
CA ARG A 50 2.66 0.17 15.35
C ARG A 50 2.12 0.07 13.91
N ALA A 51 2.51 0.99 13.03
CA ALA A 51 2.23 0.85 11.61
C ALA A 51 2.86 -0.44 11.06
N PHE A 52 2.05 -1.29 10.42
CA PHE A 52 2.51 -2.47 9.72
C PHE A 52 1.68 -2.69 8.45
N CYS A 53 2.28 -3.32 7.45
CA CYS A 53 1.57 -3.82 6.29
C CYS A 53 2.17 -5.17 5.87
N ARG A 54 1.36 -5.98 5.18
CA ARG A 54 1.85 -7.22 4.57
C ARG A 54 2.81 -6.88 3.44
N SER A 55 3.90 -7.64 3.31
CA SER A 55 4.91 -7.48 2.24
C SER A 55 4.68 -8.36 1.02
N ASP A 56 3.60 -9.15 0.97
CA ASP A 56 3.36 -10.17 -0.06
C ASP A 56 2.12 -9.90 -0.94
N ILE A 57 1.54 -8.70 -0.85
CA ILE A 57 0.37 -8.35 -1.65
C ILE A 57 0.76 -8.36 -3.14
N GLY A 58 -0.01 -9.11 -3.94
CA GLY A 58 0.21 -9.25 -5.38
C GLY A 58 1.29 -10.25 -5.80
N SER A 59 2.04 -10.86 -4.87
CA SER A 59 3.17 -11.73 -5.22
C SER A 59 2.78 -12.95 -6.07
N LYS A 60 1.62 -13.56 -5.83
CA LYS A 60 1.12 -14.71 -6.61
C LYS A 60 0.80 -14.32 -8.05
N ALA A 61 0.03 -13.25 -8.23
CA ALA A 61 -0.35 -12.77 -9.57
C ALA A 61 0.87 -12.38 -10.40
N ILE A 62 1.88 -11.76 -9.78
CA ILE A 62 3.14 -11.43 -10.46
C ILE A 62 3.86 -12.72 -10.90
N ALA A 63 3.98 -13.71 -10.02
CA ALA A 63 4.64 -14.97 -10.36
C ALA A 63 3.93 -15.73 -11.50
N GLU A 64 2.60 -15.73 -11.53
CA GLU A 64 1.80 -16.34 -12.61
C GLU A 64 2.02 -15.63 -13.96
N THR A 65 2.14 -14.30 -13.94
CA THR A 65 2.36 -13.50 -15.15
C THR A 65 3.77 -13.72 -15.72
N GLU A 66 4.78 -13.88 -14.85
CA GLU A 66 6.16 -14.18 -15.25
C GLU A 66 6.33 -15.62 -15.79
N GLN A 67 5.43 -16.56 -15.44
CA GLN A 67 5.47 -17.95 -15.92
C GLN A 67 4.81 -18.17 -17.29
N GLY A 68 3.89 -17.27 -17.71
CA GLY A 68 3.20 -17.37 -19.00
C GLY A 68 3.97 -16.82 -20.20
N GLU A 69 5.12 -16.16 -19.97
CA GLU A 69 6.00 -15.62 -21.03
C GLU A 69 7.06 -16.61 -21.53
N ASN A 70 7.01 -17.89 -21.10
CA ASN A 70 8.01 -18.91 -21.42
C ASN A 70 7.44 -20.09 -22.22
#